data_AF-T0HBS2-F1
#
_entry.id   AF-T0HBS2-F1
#
_cell.length_a   1.000
_cell.length_b   1.000
_cell.length_c   1.000
_cell.angle_alpha   90.00
_cell.angle_beta   90.00
_cell.angle_gamma   90.00
#
_symmetry.space_group_name_H-M   'P 1'
#
loop_
_entity.id
_entity.type
_entity.pdbx_description
1 polymer ?
#
loop_
_entity_poly.entity_id
_entity_poly.type
_entity_poly.pdbx_seq_one_letter_code
_entity_poly.pdbx_strand_id
1 'polypeptide(L)' 'MIWVIPFAVARNGRGPHSDGMDANTTTLIMAILSRAPQWIRHDLLSKDAGVKQRAEETLAAMIANALATGTDESTAS' A
#
# COMPACT_ATOMS: atom_id res chain seq x y z
N MET A 1 -11.49 57.33 1.80
CA MET A 1 -12.34 56.11 1.76
C MET A 1 -11.53 54.99 1.13
N ILE A 2 -10.85 54.19 1.96
CA ILE A 2 -10.11 53.00 1.51
C ILE A 2 -11.07 51.82 1.59
N TRP A 3 -11.26 51.15 0.46
CA TRP A 3 -12.16 50.00 0.32
C TRP A 3 -11.36 48.73 0.67
N VAL A 4 -11.62 48.13 1.83
CA VAL A 4 -11.01 46.87 2.23
C VAL A 4 -11.85 45.74 1.65
N ILE A 5 -11.28 44.98 0.71
CA ILE A 5 -11.85 43.72 0.25
C ILE A 5 -11.31 42.63 1.17
N PRO A 6 -12.12 41.97 2.01
CA PRO A 6 -11.73 40.69 2.53
C PRO A 6 -12.00 39.68 1.41
N PHE A 7 -10.92 39.23 0.76
CA PHE A 7 -10.96 38.03 -0.07
C PHE A 7 -11.23 36.85 0.88
N ALA A 8 -12.52 36.54 1.09
CA ALA A 8 -12.94 35.35 1.82
C ALA A 8 -12.61 34.13 0.96
N VAL A 9 -11.39 33.61 1.11
CA VAL A 9 -11.05 32.31 0.55
C VAL A 9 -11.76 31.26 1.40
N ALA A 10 -12.84 30.72 0.83
CA ALA A 10 -13.53 29.57 1.35
C ALA A 10 -12.53 28.42 1.53
N ARG A 11 -12.16 28.13 2.77
CA ARG A 11 -11.54 26.86 3.15
C ARG A 11 -12.48 26.17 4.13
N ASN A 12 -13.53 25.55 3.59
CA ASN A 12 -14.31 24.59 4.34
C ASN A 12 -14.36 23.27 3.58
N GLY A 13 -13.71 22.26 4.18
CA GLY A 13 -14.08 20.86 4.00
C GLY A 13 -13.45 20.12 2.84
N ARG A 14 -12.11 20.09 2.72
CA ARG A 14 -11.47 18.88 2.18
C ARG A 14 -11.09 18.03 3.39
N GLY A 15 -11.90 17.00 3.64
CA GLY A 15 -11.57 15.96 4.63
C GLY A 15 -10.22 15.32 4.32
N PRO A 16 -9.65 14.57 5.28
CA PRO A 16 -8.41 13.85 5.03
C PRO A 16 -8.66 12.76 4.00
N HIS A 17 -8.46 13.07 2.71
CA HIS A 17 -8.02 12.04 1.79
C HIS A 17 -6.60 11.71 2.22
N SER A 18 -6.45 10.55 2.86
CA SER A 18 -5.18 9.84 2.93
C SER A 18 -4.72 9.57 1.50
N ASP A 19 -4.01 10.53 0.93
CA ASP A 19 -3.36 10.44 -0.39
C ASP A 19 -2.04 9.66 -0.25
N GLY A 20 -2.13 8.52 0.43
CA GLY A 20 -1.01 7.68 0.84
C GLY A 20 -1.56 6.32 1.20
N MET A 21 -0.82 5.28 0.80
CA MET A 21 -1.07 3.87 1.09
C MET A 21 -1.84 3.69 2.39
N ASP A 22 -3.05 3.13 2.32
CA ASP A 22 -3.90 3.02 3.50
C ASP A 22 -3.18 2.17 4.58
N ALA A 23 -3.45 2.50 5.85
CA ALA A 23 -2.77 1.87 6.98
C ALA A 23 -3.03 0.35 7.04
N ASN A 24 -4.17 -0.09 6.50
CA ASN A 24 -4.54 -1.51 6.44
C ASN A 24 -3.68 -2.25 5.39
N THR A 25 -3.55 -1.72 4.18
CA THR A 25 -2.70 -2.27 3.12
C THR A 25 -1.23 -2.27 3.52
N THR A 26 -0.76 -1.21 4.18
CA THR A 26 0.61 -1.18 4.72
C THR A 26 0.83 -2.31 5.74
N THR A 27 -0.12 -2.51 6.66
CA THR A 27 -0.04 -3.58 7.66
C THR A 27 -0.07 -4.97 7.02
N LEU A 28 -0.93 -5.16 6.01
CA LEU A 28 -1.03 -6.41 5.25
C LEU A 28 0.27 -6.72 4.48
N ILE A 29 0.86 -5.72 3.82
CA ILE A 29 2.16 -5.88 3.15
C ILE A 29 3.26 -6.24 4.15
N MET A 30 3.33 -5.58 5.31
CA MET A 30 4.33 -5.92 6.34
C MET A 30 4.13 -7.34 6.85
N ALA A 31 2.88 -7.77 7.03
CA ALA A 31 2.54 -9.12 7.44
C ALA A 31 2.96 -10.17 6.38
N ILE A 32 2.87 -9.85 5.09
CA ILE A 32 3.33 -10.72 4.01
C ILE A 32 4.86 -10.74 3.93
N LEU A 33 5.50 -9.56 4.00
CA LEU A 33 6.97 -9.46 3.99
C LEU A 33 7.60 -10.18 5.19
N SER A 34 6.91 -10.24 6.33
CA SER A 34 7.34 -11.01 7.50
C SER A 34 7.27 -12.52 7.26
N ARG A 35 6.34 -12.98 6.41
CA ARG A 35 6.15 -14.38 6.01
C ARG A 35 6.95 -14.76 4.76
N ALA A 36 7.48 -13.78 4.03
CA ALA A 36 8.21 -14.00 2.80
C ALA A 36 9.45 -14.88 3.05
N PRO A 37 9.59 -16.02 2.33
CA PRO A 37 10.76 -16.88 2.44
C PRO A 37 12.08 -16.14 2.23
N GLN A 38 13.12 -16.59 2.95
CA GLN A 38 14.47 -16.00 2.84
C GLN A 38 15.02 -16.03 1.40
N TRP A 39 14.70 -17.06 0.63
CA TRP A 39 15.13 -17.18 -0.78
C TRP A 39 14.55 -16.07 -1.66
N ILE A 40 13.32 -15.58 -1.40
CA ILE A 40 12.73 -14.47 -2.16
C ILE A 40 13.50 -13.18 -1.91
N ARG A 41 13.89 -12.93 -0.65
CA ARG A 41 14.70 -11.76 -0.30
C ARG A 41 16.06 -11.80 -0.98
N HIS A 42 16.68 -12.98 -1.01
CA HIS A 42 17.95 -13.19 -1.71
C HIS A 42 17.80 -12.94 -3.22
N ASP A 43 16.76 -13.49 -3.84
CA ASP A 43 16.56 -13.41 -5.28
C ASP A 43 16.12 -12.02 -5.74
N LEU A 44 15.40 -11.25 -4.91
CA LEU A 44 15.11 -9.83 -5.15
C LEU A 44 16.37 -8.94 -5.18
N LEU A 45 17.41 -9.34 -4.44
CA LEU A 45 18.70 -8.66 -4.41
C LEU A 45 19.64 -9.15 -5.53
N SER A 46 19.22 -10.13 -6.33
CA SER A 46 20.02 -10.66 -7.43
C SER A 46 20.26 -9.61 -8.51
N LYS A 47 21.45 -9.67 -9.12
CA LYS A 47 21.80 -8.87 -10.31
C LYS A 47 21.25 -9.48 -11.61
N ASP A 48 20.82 -10.74 -11.55
CA ASP A 48 20.20 -11.42 -12.68
C ASP A 48 18.72 -11.01 -12.77
N ALA A 49 18.35 -10.41 -13.89
CA ALA A 49 16.99 -9.91 -14.11
C ALA A 49 15.93 -11.03 -14.08
N GLY A 50 16.25 -12.23 -14.58
CA GLY A 50 15.33 -13.36 -14.56
C GLY A 50 15.09 -13.89 -13.14
N VAL A 51 16.16 -13.95 -12.34
CA VAL A 51 16.06 -14.34 -10.92
C VAL A 51 15.24 -13.32 -10.12
N LYS A 52 15.51 -12.02 -10.33
CA LYS A 52 14.76 -10.94 -9.69
C LYS A 52 13.28 -10.98 -10.07
N GLN A 53 12.98 -11.15 -11.35
CA GLN A 53 11.61 -11.18 -11.86
C GLN A 53 10.81 -12.35 -11.28
N ARG A 54 11.40 -13.55 -11.18
CA ARG A 54 10.74 -14.70 -10.51
C ARG A 54 10.39 -14.39 -9.05
N ALA A 55 11.30 -13.72 -8.34
CA ALA A 55 11.07 -13.35 -6.95
C ALA A 55 9.94 -12.31 -6.82
N GLU A 56 9.89 -11.33 -7.73
CA GLU A 56 8.81 -10.35 -7.82
C GLU A 56 7.45 -10.99 -8.15
N GLU A 57 7.41 -11.91 -9.11
CA GLU A 57 6.19 -12.66 -9.47
C GLU A 57 5.66 -13.48 -8.29
N THR A 58 6.55 -14.16 -7.57
CA THR A 58 6.17 -14.93 -6.38
C THR A 58 5.67 -14.01 -5.27
N LEU A 59 6.33 -12.87 -5.06
CA LEU A 59 5.90 -11.87 -4.07
C LEU A 59 4.53 -11.30 -4.43
N ALA A 60 4.30 -10.97 -5.70
CA ALA A 60 3.01 -10.50 -6.19
C ALA A 60 1.90 -11.55 -5.98
N ALA A 61 2.18 -12.83 -6.25
CA ALA A 61 1.23 -13.92 -6.00
C ALA A 61 0.90 -14.07 -4.49
N MET A 62 1.89 -13.94 -3.60
CA MET A 62 1.63 -13.95 -2.15
C MET A 62 0.78 -12.75 -1.70
N ILE A 63 1.01 -11.57 -2.28
CA ILE A 63 0.19 -10.39 -2.02
C ILE A 63 -1.24 -10.59 -2.54
N ALA A 64 -1.40 -11.05 -3.78
CA ALA A 64 -2.71 -11.33 -4.36
C ALA A 64 -3.48 -12.37 -3.55
N ASN A 65 -2.82 -13.45 -3.11
CA ASN A 65 -3.43 -14.46 -2.26
C ASN A 65 -3.86 -13.89 -0.90
N ALA A 66 -3.00 -13.10 -0.24
CA ALA A 66 -3.33 -12.48 1.04
C ALA A 66 -4.49 -11.48 0.93
N LEU A 67 -4.55 -10.70 -0.16
CA LEU A 67 -5.67 -9.79 -0.44
C LEU A 67 -6.98 -10.57 -0.68
N ALA A 68 -6.91 -11.68 -1.41
CA ALA A 68 -8.07 -12.55 -1.60
C ALA A 68 -8.57 -13.12 -0.26
N THR A 69 -7.66 -13.66 0.56
CA THR A 69 -8.03 -14.28 1.85
C THR A 69 -8.42 -13.28 2.95
N GLY A 70 -7.87 -12.06 2.93
CA GLY A 70 -8.14 -11.03 3.94
C GLY A 70 -9.45 -10.27 3.71
N THR A 71 -10.06 -10.43 2.53
CA THR A 71 -11.37 -9.83 2.21
C THR A 71 -12.53 -10.63 2.77
N ASP A 72 -12.36 -11.94 3.01
CA ASP A 72 -13.41 -12.83 3.52
C ASP A 72 -13.68 -12.72 5.03
N GLU A 73 -12.77 -12.13 5.83
CA GLU A 73 -12.95 -12.00 7.29
C GLU A 73 -13.78 -10.76 7.69
N SER A 74 -13.86 -9.73 6.83
CA SER A 74 -14.54 -8.46 7.15
C SER A 74 -16.08 -8.51 7.04
N THR A 75 -16.65 -9.62 6.57
CA THR A 75 -18.11 -9.84 6.46
C THR A 75 -18.67 -10.87 7.44
N ALA A 76 -17.85 -11.33 8.40
CA ALA A 76 -18.25 -12.27 9.45
C ALA A 76 -17.94 -11.73 10.86
N SER A 77 -18.50 -10.58 11.22
CA SER A 77 -18.75 -10.16 12.62
C SER A 77 -19.89 -9.17 12.71
#